data_AF-T1EPV6-F1
#
_entry.id   AF-T1EPV6-F1
#
_cell.length_a   1.000
_cell.length_b   1.000
_cell.length_c   1.000
_cell.angle_alpha   90.00
_cell.angle_beta   90.00
_cell.angle_gamma   90.00
#
_symmetry.space_group_name_H-M   'P 1'
#
loop_
_entity.id
_entity.type
_entity.pdbx_description
1 polymer ?
#
loop_
_entity_poly.entity_id
_entity_poly.type
_entity_poly.pdbx_seq_one_letter_code
_entity_poly.pdbx_strand_id
1 'polypeptide(L)'
;MAVNFLSSSNVRVVLTTMKRMIVQKIVSNIAEQQKACLIFDSTQDFSKKEANVLLLRYLEINSMGDLHSVERLLEVFTCGETSGKILKGEAGLATLIQKECKKQFIFGAMHTGLLEDLYSFMNGHRRNAVFQNSQSNCQHKMQLKRVQTTRWNSTESAVETVMKRYSEILASLSELAESSLSDGKTVTVALGLRKRMKNIRVIISMKILKLVYNIIGPVYKAVQCISIDMASATELIKDCIHQFDIIRRNADLTWKTICSESKSFATAHSISPDFDFERRRTKKKCLMNVAATNVQLD
;
A
#
# COMPACT_ATOMS: atom_id res chain seq x y z
N MET A 1 -4.74 52.97 -14.04
CA MET A 1 -5.15 51.56 -14.30
C MET A 1 -4.66 50.74 -13.12
N ALA A 2 -5.57 50.24 -12.26
CA ALA A 2 -5.17 49.52 -11.05
C ALA A 2 -4.64 48.14 -11.42
N VAL A 3 -3.34 47.91 -11.21
CA VAL A 3 -2.72 46.59 -11.43
C VAL A 3 -3.20 45.67 -10.33
N ASN A 4 -4.05 44.70 -10.67
CA ASN A 4 -4.50 43.70 -9.72
C ASN A 4 -3.37 42.68 -9.48
N PHE A 5 -2.63 42.89 -8.39
CA PHE A 5 -1.53 42.02 -7.96
C PHE A 5 -1.95 40.56 -7.73
N LEU A 6 -3.23 40.31 -7.44
CA LEU A 6 -3.79 38.98 -7.21
C LEU A 6 -4.39 38.34 -8.48
N SER A 7 -4.27 38.99 -9.65
CA SER A 7 -4.74 38.36 -10.89
C SER A 7 -3.97 37.06 -11.16
N SER A 8 -4.66 36.06 -11.70
CA SER A 8 -4.09 34.74 -11.99
C SER A 8 -2.85 34.82 -12.90
N SER A 9 -2.81 35.78 -13.82
CA SER A 9 -1.66 36.04 -14.68
C SER A 9 -0.45 36.55 -13.88
N ASN A 10 -0.65 37.55 -13.01
CA ASN A 10 0.43 38.11 -12.22
C ASN A 10 0.99 37.11 -11.20
N VAL A 11 0.10 36.34 -10.55
CA VAL A 11 0.49 35.25 -9.65
C VAL A 11 1.31 34.21 -10.40
N ARG A 12 0.93 33.84 -11.62
CA ARG A 12 1.68 32.88 -12.45
C ARG A 12 3.06 33.41 -12.83
N VAL A 13 3.19 34.69 -13.17
CA VAL A 13 4.49 35.32 -13.48
C VAL A 13 5.42 35.30 -12.27
N VAL A 14 4.90 35.64 -11.08
CA VAL A 14 5.67 35.59 -9.83
C VAL A 14 6.13 34.16 -9.52
N LEU A 15 5.22 33.18 -9.57
CA LEU A 15 5.55 31.77 -9.34
C LEU A 15 6.59 31.24 -10.34
N THR A 16 6.47 31.64 -11.61
CA THR A 16 7.42 31.24 -12.66
C THR A 16 8.80 31.85 -12.41
N THR A 17 8.85 33.12 -11.97
CA THR A 17 10.10 33.80 -11.63
C THR A 17 10.77 33.16 -10.41
N MET A 18 10.00 32.88 -9.37
CA MET A 18 10.49 32.17 -8.17
C MET A 18 11.01 30.77 -8.52
N LYS A 19 10.27 30.01 -9.35
CA LYS A 19 10.72 28.71 -9.86
C LYS A 19 12.09 28.84 -10.55
N ARG A 20 12.25 29.81 -11.45
CA ARG A 20 13.50 30.05 -12.17
C ARG A 20 14.67 30.37 -11.22
N MET A 21 14.46 31.24 -10.23
CA MET A 21 15.50 31.59 -9.25
C MET A 21 15.92 30.37 -8.41
N ILE A 22 14.96 29.55 -7.98
CA ILE A 22 15.22 28.33 -7.22
C ILE A 22 16.01 27.33 -8.07
N VAL A 23 15.61 27.11 -9.32
CA VAL A 23 16.30 26.20 -10.24
C VAL A 23 17.73 26.67 -10.51
N GLN A 24 17.96 27.97 -10.74
CA GLN A 24 19.30 28.52 -10.93
C GLN A 24 20.20 28.26 -9.72
N LYS A 25 19.69 28.46 -8.50
CA LYS A 25 20.43 28.15 -7.27
C LYS A 25 20.78 26.66 -7.16
N ILE A 26 19.82 25.78 -7.46
CA ILE A 26 20.03 24.32 -7.46
C ILE A 26 21.12 23.92 -8.47
N VAL A 27 21.07 24.47 -9.69
CA VAL A 27 22.08 24.20 -10.73
C VAL A 27 23.47 24.64 -10.29
N SER A 28 23.61 25.81 -9.64
CA SER A 28 24.88 26.27 -9.08
C SER A 28 25.43 25.28 -8.04
N ASN A 29 24.60 24.88 -7.07
CA ASN A 29 25.01 23.95 -6.01
C ASN A 29 25.43 22.58 -6.58
N ILE A 30 24.74 22.09 -7.62
CA ILE A 30 25.09 20.83 -8.28
C ILE A 30 26.38 20.93 -9.06
N ALA A 31 26.61 22.06 -9.75
CA ALA A 31 27.83 22.29 -10.52
C ALA A 31 29.08 22.25 -9.62
N GLU A 32 28.96 22.73 -8.38
CA GLU A 32 30.03 22.69 -7.37
C GLU A 32 30.33 21.27 -6.87
N GLN A 33 29.29 20.46 -6.61
CA GLN A 33 29.45 19.17 -5.93
C GLN A 33 29.54 17.96 -6.88
N GLN A 34 29.15 18.13 -8.15
CA GLN A 34 29.16 17.13 -9.24
C GLN A 34 28.50 15.78 -8.91
N LYS A 35 27.68 15.72 -7.85
CA LYS A 35 27.01 14.50 -7.40
C LYS A 35 25.52 14.76 -7.24
N ALA A 36 24.74 14.25 -8.18
CA ALA A 36 23.28 14.33 -8.16
C ALA A 36 22.66 13.01 -8.66
N CYS A 37 21.45 12.73 -8.19
CA CYS A 37 20.62 11.60 -8.55
C CYS A 37 19.22 12.11 -8.86
N LEU A 38 18.61 11.57 -9.90
CA LEU A 38 17.25 11.90 -10.31
C LEU A 38 16.32 10.74 -9.92
N ILE A 39 15.26 11.06 -9.19
CA ILE A 39 14.23 10.11 -8.80
C ILE A 39 12.99 10.43 -9.61
N PHE A 40 12.51 9.43 -10.34
CA PHE A 40 11.25 9.47 -11.06
C PHE A 40 10.27 8.54 -10.35
N ASP A 41 9.21 9.12 -9.80
CA ASP A 41 8.11 8.36 -9.19
C ASP A 41 6.82 8.57 -9.99
N SER A 42 6.04 7.52 -10.15
CA SER A 42 4.82 7.53 -10.96
C SER A 42 3.71 6.78 -10.24
N THR A 43 2.51 7.34 -10.27
CA THR A 43 1.33 6.72 -9.68
C THR A 43 0.12 6.95 -10.56
N GLN A 44 -0.61 5.89 -10.88
CA GLN A 44 -1.85 6.00 -11.65
C GLN A 44 -2.98 6.47 -10.73
N ASP A 45 -3.71 7.49 -11.17
CA ASP A 45 -4.88 8.01 -10.48
C ASP A 45 -6.20 7.35 -10.94
N PHE A 46 -7.32 7.73 -10.31
CA PHE A 46 -8.66 7.22 -10.70
C PHE A 46 -9.08 7.63 -12.11
N SER A 47 -8.50 8.70 -12.65
CA SER A 47 -8.75 9.15 -14.02
C SER A 47 -7.99 8.33 -15.07
N LYS A 48 -7.26 7.29 -14.61
CA LYS A 48 -6.37 6.43 -15.40
C LYS A 48 -5.17 7.17 -15.99
N LYS A 49 -4.96 8.43 -15.60
CA LYS A 49 -3.76 9.20 -15.93
C LYS A 49 -2.67 8.84 -14.94
N GLU A 50 -1.42 8.89 -15.40
CA GLU A 50 -0.29 8.77 -14.49
C GLU A 50 0.14 10.14 -14.00
N ALA A 51 0.09 10.33 -12.70
CA ALA A 51 0.74 11.45 -12.03
C ALA A 51 2.20 11.08 -11.79
N ASN A 52 3.09 11.85 -12.39
CA ASN A 52 4.53 11.67 -12.34
C ASN A 52 5.16 12.79 -11.53
N VAL A 53 6.20 12.43 -10.79
CA VAL A 53 6.99 13.34 -9.96
C VAL A 53 8.46 13.14 -10.30
N LEU A 54 9.13 14.26 -10.54
CA LEU A 54 10.57 14.32 -10.75
C LEU A 54 11.22 15.00 -9.54
N LEU A 55 12.04 14.25 -8.80
CA LEU A 55 12.81 14.76 -7.67
C LEU A 55 14.30 14.72 -8.01
N LEU A 56 15.02 15.75 -7.60
CA LEU A 56 16.47 15.82 -7.67
C LEU A 56 17.04 15.69 -6.27
N ARG A 57 17.87 14.68 -6.07
CA ARG A 57 18.65 14.46 -4.85
C ARG A 57 20.11 14.81 -5.13
N TYR A 58 20.69 15.72 -4.37
CA TYR A 58 22.09 16.13 -4.52
C TYR A 58 22.74 16.35 -3.15
N LEU A 59 24.05 16.56 -3.12
CA LEU A 59 24.78 16.87 -1.89
C LEU A 59 25.03 18.38 -1.81
N GLU A 60 24.88 18.96 -0.62
CA GLU A 60 25.15 20.37 -0.34
C GLU A 60 25.97 20.47 0.95
N ILE A 61 26.83 21.48 1.04
CA ILE A 61 27.57 21.79 2.27
C ILE A 61 26.76 22.82 3.04
N ASN A 62 26.43 22.51 4.30
CA ASN A 62 25.69 23.44 5.15
C ASN A 62 26.59 24.63 5.57
N SER A 63 26.00 25.63 6.23
CA SER A 63 26.77 26.78 6.74
C SER A 63 27.83 26.43 7.80
N MET A 64 27.81 25.20 8.32
CA MET A 64 28.76 24.67 9.31
C MET A 64 29.88 23.85 8.67
N GLY A 65 29.86 23.66 7.34
CA GLY A 65 30.86 22.87 6.61
C GLY A 65 30.54 21.39 6.46
N ASP A 66 29.39 20.91 6.95
CA ASP A 66 29.01 19.51 6.85
C ASP A 66 28.30 19.21 5.53
N LEU A 67 28.72 18.12 4.89
CA LEU A 67 28.08 17.58 3.71
C LEU A 67 26.77 16.86 4.09
N HIS A 68 25.66 17.23 3.46
CA HIS A 68 24.36 16.59 3.69
C HIS A 68 23.60 16.38 2.38
N SER A 69 22.70 15.40 2.36
CA SER A 69 21.83 15.13 1.22
C SER A 69 20.61 16.05 1.22
N VAL A 70 20.27 16.55 0.03
CA VAL A 70 19.19 17.50 -0.20
C VAL A 70 18.30 16.99 -1.32
N GLU A 71 16.98 17.04 -1.10
CA GLU A 71 15.97 16.70 -2.11
C GLU A 71 15.20 17.95 -2.50
N ARG A 72 14.96 18.08 -3.81
CA ARG A 72 14.17 19.16 -4.40
C ARG A 72 13.20 18.58 -5.42
N LEU A 73 11.94 19.00 -5.29
CA LEU A 73 10.93 18.74 -6.30
C LEU A 73 11.21 19.60 -7.54
N LEU A 74 11.46 18.96 -8.67
CA LEU A 74 11.65 19.65 -9.95
C LEU A 74 10.32 19.90 -10.64
N GLU A 75 9.52 18.85 -10.76
CA GLU A 75 8.29 18.89 -11.55
C GLU A 75 7.29 17.82 -11.12
N VAL A 76 6.00 18.17 -11.20
CA VAL A 76 4.87 17.25 -11.10
C VAL A 76 4.05 17.43 -12.36
N PHE A 77 3.77 16.34 -13.06
CA PHE A 77 3.03 16.38 -14.32
C PHE A 77 2.17 15.14 -14.50
N THR A 78 1.08 15.26 -15.25
CA THR A 78 0.20 14.14 -15.56
C THR A 78 0.36 13.73 -17.02
N CYS A 79 0.62 12.46 -17.31
CA CYS A 79 0.58 11.94 -18.68
C CYS A 79 -0.60 10.98 -18.86
N GLY A 80 -1.23 11.04 -20.03
CA GLY A 80 -2.28 10.09 -20.42
C GLY A 80 -1.71 8.82 -21.06
N GLU A 81 -0.44 8.85 -21.48
CA GLU A 81 0.22 7.78 -22.19
C GLU A 81 1.70 7.71 -21.75
N THR A 82 2.17 6.51 -21.44
CA THR A 82 3.43 6.25 -20.73
C THR A 82 4.55 5.81 -21.66
N SER A 83 4.39 6.05 -22.96
CA SER A 83 5.40 5.69 -23.94
C SER A 83 6.70 6.46 -23.65
N GLY A 84 7.84 5.78 -23.79
CA GLY A 84 9.16 6.39 -23.54
C GLY A 84 9.49 7.58 -24.46
N LYS A 85 8.69 7.83 -25.50
CA LYS A 85 8.81 8.99 -26.38
C LYS A 85 8.22 10.26 -25.75
N ILE A 86 7.06 10.15 -25.09
CA ILE A 86 6.39 11.29 -24.44
C ILE A 86 7.14 11.70 -23.19
N LEU A 87 7.60 10.73 -22.39
CA LEU A 87 8.39 11.00 -21.18
C LEU A 87 9.72 11.72 -21.47
N LYS A 88 10.31 11.49 -22.65
CA LYS A 88 11.51 12.21 -23.11
C LYS A 88 11.23 13.64 -23.59
N GLY A 89 10.01 13.94 -24.02
CA GLY A 89 9.62 15.24 -24.59
C GLY A 89 9.27 16.31 -23.56
N GLU A 90 9.09 15.94 -22.29
CA GLU A 90 8.79 16.88 -21.22
C GLU A 90 10.04 17.66 -20.76
N ALA A 91 9.88 18.98 -20.65
CA ALA A 91 10.99 19.95 -20.54
C ALA A 91 11.90 19.73 -19.31
N GLY A 92 11.37 19.18 -18.21
CA GLY A 92 12.16 18.83 -17.02
C GLY A 92 13.07 17.61 -17.22
N LEU A 93 12.66 16.62 -18.02
CA LEU A 93 13.44 15.40 -18.31
C LEU A 93 14.51 15.63 -19.37
N ALA A 94 14.21 16.43 -20.41
CA ALA A 94 15.11 16.70 -21.53
C ALA A 94 16.39 17.45 -21.11
N THR A 95 16.32 18.24 -20.02
CA THR A 95 17.45 19.04 -19.54
C THR A 95 18.39 18.26 -18.61
N LEU A 96 17.99 17.08 -18.11
CA LEU A 96 18.72 16.38 -17.04
C LEU A 96 19.07 14.90 -17.31
N ILE A 97 18.49 14.22 -18.30
CA ILE A 97 18.62 12.76 -18.43
C ILE A 97 19.47 12.34 -19.62
N GLN A 98 20.69 11.90 -19.33
CA GLN A 98 21.39 10.86 -20.09
C GLN A 98 21.85 9.75 -19.12
N LYS A 99 20.94 8.84 -18.73
CA LYS A 99 21.14 7.38 -18.52
C LYS A 99 19.97 6.75 -17.76
N GLU A 100 19.66 5.51 -18.16
CA GLU A 100 18.46 4.74 -17.80
C GLU A 100 18.47 4.12 -16.39
N CYS A 101 17.27 3.87 -15.85
CA CYS A 101 16.98 2.73 -14.97
C CYS A 101 15.52 2.28 -15.17
N LYS A 102 15.30 1.00 -15.47
CA LYS A 102 14.00 0.30 -15.37
C LYS A 102 14.04 -0.68 -14.21
N LYS A 103 12.90 -0.83 -13.50
CA LYS A 103 12.38 -2.14 -13.07
C LYS A 103 10.96 -2.03 -12.52
N GLN A 104 10.18 -3.07 -12.81
CA GLN A 104 8.75 -3.22 -12.59
C GLN A 104 8.50 -4.16 -11.41
N PHE A 105 7.46 -3.87 -10.64
CA PHE A 105 7.03 -4.60 -9.45
C PHE A 105 5.87 -5.57 -9.80
N ILE A 106 5.89 -6.76 -9.20
CA ILE A 106 4.74 -7.69 -9.17
C ILE A 106 4.56 -8.14 -7.72
N PHE A 107 3.32 -8.12 -7.20
CA PHE A 107 3.01 -8.82 -5.96
C PHE A 107 1.66 -9.55 -6.01
N GLY A 108 1.67 -10.77 -5.48
CA GLY A 108 0.57 -11.74 -5.54
C GLY A 108 -0.59 -11.43 -4.59
N ALA A 109 -1.80 -11.66 -5.09
CA ALA A 109 -3.06 -11.07 -4.64
C ALA A 109 -3.91 -11.90 -3.65
N MET A 110 -3.34 -12.81 -2.85
CA MET A 110 -4.19 -13.84 -2.21
C MET A 110 -4.77 -13.46 -0.82
N HIS A 111 -4.22 -12.49 -0.07
CA HIS A 111 -4.70 -12.17 1.29
C HIS A 111 -5.15 -10.70 1.49
N THR A 112 -4.92 -9.82 0.54
CA THR A 112 -5.34 -8.40 0.60
C THR A 112 -6.82 -8.20 0.33
N GLY A 113 -7.49 -9.17 -0.32
CA GLY A 113 -8.89 -9.06 -0.71
C GLY A 113 -9.87 -8.85 0.46
N LEU A 114 -9.69 -9.55 1.58
CA LEU A 114 -10.57 -9.38 2.76
C LEU A 114 -10.44 -7.97 3.36
N LEU A 115 -9.21 -7.44 3.44
CA LEU A 115 -8.97 -6.10 3.97
C LEU A 115 -9.57 -5.02 3.07
N GLU A 116 -9.45 -5.18 1.75
CA GLU A 116 -10.07 -4.27 0.78
C GLU A 116 -11.60 -4.38 0.77
N ASP A 117 -12.15 -5.60 0.91
CA ASP A 117 -13.59 -5.82 1.06
C ASP A 117 -14.14 -5.15 2.31
N LEU A 118 -13.45 -5.31 3.46
CA LEU A 118 -13.80 -4.66 4.72
C LEU A 118 -13.77 -3.15 4.57
N TYR A 119 -12.68 -2.60 4.01
CA TYR A 119 -12.57 -1.17 3.76
C TYR A 119 -13.71 -0.67 2.86
N SER A 120 -13.89 -1.29 1.69
CA SER A 120 -14.90 -0.88 0.70
C SER A 120 -16.32 -0.96 1.25
N PHE A 121 -16.61 -1.98 2.06
CA PHE A 121 -17.89 -2.13 2.73
C PHE A 121 -18.06 -1.05 3.82
N MET A 122 -17.15 -0.97 4.78
CA MET A 122 -17.32 -0.10 5.95
C MET A 122 -17.21 1.39 5.60
N ASN A 123 -16.51 1.77 4.53
CA ASN A 123 -16.35 3.17 4.13
C ASN A 123 -17.64 3.83 3.57
N GLY A 124 -18.74 3.09 3.48
CA GLY A 124 -20.06 3.69 3.15
C GLY A 124 -20.58 4.53 4.32
N HIS A 125 -21.13 5.72 4.05
CA HIS A 125 -21.45 6.74 5.07
C HIS A 125 -22.15 6.20 6.33
N ARG A 126 -23.27 5.48 6.19
CA ARG A 126 -24.02 4.90 7.32
C ARG A 126 -23.25 3.79 8.06
N ARG A 127 -22.56 2.92 7.32
CA ARG A 127 -21.79 1.79 7.87
C ARG A 127 -20.54 2.27 8.61
N ASN A 128 -19.91 3.34 8.11
CA ASN A 128 -18.79 3.96 8.79
C ASN A 128 -19.25 4.61 10.10
N ALA A 129 -20.43 5.25 10.12
CA ALA A 129 -20.98 5.81 11.35
C ALA A 129 -21.16 4.73 12.44
N VAL A 130 -21.71 3.56 12.08
CA VAL A 130 -21.80 2.39 12.98
C VAL A 130 -20.42 2.01 13.51
N PHE A 131 -19.42 1.93 12.64
CA PHE A 131 -18.04 1.63 13.06
C PHE A 131 -17.44 2.68 14.00
N GLN A 132 -17.64 3.96 13.71
CA GLN A 132 -17.17 5.05 14.57
C GLN A 132 -17.88 5.08 15.92
N ASN A 133 -19.14 4.64 15.98
CA ASN A 133 -19.92 4.52 17.21
C ASN A 133 -19.44 3.34 18.05
N SER A 134 -19.11 2.20 17.43
CA SER A 134 -18.56 1.03 18.14
C SER A 134 -17.23 1.31 18.85
N GLN A 135 -16.50 2.35 18.41
CA GLN A 135 -15.22 2.79 18.99
C GLN A 135 -15.36 3.88 20.05
N SER A 136 -16.56 4.18 20.55
CA SER A 136 -16.78 5.31 21.48
C SER A 136 -16.04 5.17 22.80
N ASN A 137 -15.76 3.93 23.24
CA ASN A 137 -15.00 3.64 24.45
C ASN A 137 -13.48 3.53 24.22
N CYS A 138 -13.02 3.69 22.96
CA CYS A 138 -11.60 3.66 22.65
C CYS A 138 -10.98 5.06 22.83
N GLN A 139 -9.76 5.12 23.39
CA GLN A 139 -9.02 6.37 23.55
C GLN A 139 -8.85 7.16 22.23
N HIS A 140 -8.65 6.45 21.12
CA HIS A 140 -8.55 7.03 19.79
C HIS A 140 -9.37 6.24 18.77
N LYS A 141 -10.27 6.92 18.07
CA LYS A 141 -11.01 6.33 16.95
C LYS A 141 -10.10 6.14 15.75
N MET A 142 -10.17 4.96 15.14
CA MET A 142 -9.43 4.62 13.93
C MET A 142 -10.37 4.48 12.74
N GLN A 143 -9.82 4.71 11.55
CA GLN A 143 -10.50 4.48 10.27
C GLN A 143 -9.83 3.31 9.58
N LEU A 144 -10.64 2.40 9.01
CA LEU A 144 -10.09 1.33 8.18
C LEU A 144 -9.29 1.93 7.04
N LYS A 145 -8.11 1.34 6.79
CA LYS A 145 -7.21 1.80 5.74
C LYS A 145 -7.46 0.97 4.49
N ARG A 146 -7.45 1.65 3.35
CA ARG A 146 -7.50 1.02 2.05
C ARG A 146 -6.23 0.20 1.83
N VAL A 147 -6.33 -0.90 1.10
CA VAL A 147 -5.15 -1.62 0.62
C VAL A 147 -4.78 -1.07 -0.77
N GLN A 148 -3.76 -0.22 -0.83
CA GLN A 148 -3.21 0.22 -2.11
C GLN A 148 -2.13 -0.77 -2.58
N THR A 149 -2.26 -1.26 -3.82
CA THR A 149 -1.33 -2.21 -4.44
C THR A 149 0.08 -1.64 -4.64
N THR A 150 0.20 -0.32 -4.74
CA THR A 150 1.46 0.39 -5.05
C THR A 150 2.25 0.84 -3.82
N ARG A 151 1.70 0.73 -2.60
CA ARG A 151 2.38 1.17 -1.37
C ARG A 151 2.26 0.12 -0.27
N TRP A 152 3.35 -0.60 -0.01
CA TRP A 152 3.43 -1.64 1.02
C TRP A 152 2.92 -1.19 2.39
N ASN A 153 3.21 0.06 2.76
CA ASN A 153 2.81 0.68 4.02
C ASN A 153 1.29 0.76 4.19
N SER A 154 0.55 0.81 3.07
CA SER A 154 -0.92 0.81 3.06
C SER A 154 -1.46 -0.50 3.58
N THR A 155 -0.86 -1.61 3.15
CA THR A 155 -1.26 -2.95 3.60
C THR A 155 -0.86 -3.20 5.05
N GLU A 156 0.35 -2.79 5.46
CA GLU A 156 0.78 -2.83 6.86
C GLU A 156 -0.18 -2.04 7.76
N SER A 157 -0.50 -0.81 7.38
CA SER A 157 -1.43 0.04 8.12
C SER A 157 -2.85 -0.54 8.20
N ALA A 158 -3.31 -1.21 7.13
CA ALA A 158 -4.60 -1.88 7.09
C ALA A 158 -4.64 -3.09 8.05
N VAL A 159 -3.62 -3.95 8.00
CA VAL A 159 -3.48 -5.09 8.93
C VAL A 159 -3.44 -4.59 10.38
N GLU A 160 -2.62 -3.58 10.66
CA GLU A 160 -2.47 -3.04 12.01
C GLU A 160 -3.79 -2.45 12.54
N THR A 161 -4.52 -1.71 11.70
CA THR A 161 -5.81 -1.14 12.07
C THR A 161 -6.85 -2.22 12.34
N VAL A 162 -6.95 -3.23 11.46
CA VAL A 162 -7.91 -4.33 11.62
C VAL A 162 -7.61 -5.14 12.87
N MET A 163 -6.34 -5.46 13.13
CA MET A 163 -5.94 -6.21 14.33
C MET A 163 -6.20 -5.42 15.63
N LYS A 164 -5.99 -4.10 15.61
CA LYS A 164 -6.24 -3.21 16.77
C LYS A 164 -7.72 -2.94 17.05
N ARG A 165 -8.58 -3.09 16.05
CA ARG A 165 -10.03 -2.81 16.13
C ARG A 165 -10.89 -4.02 15.82
N TYR A 166 -10.34 -5.20 16.11
CA TYR A 166 -10.95 -6.45 15.69
C TYR A 166 -12.33 -6.66 16.31
N SER A 167 -12.45 -6.41 17.63
CA SER A 167 -13.71 -6.47 18.37
C SER A 167 -14.75 -5.48 17.83
N GLU A 168 -14.34 -4.24 17.59
CA GLU A 168 -15.21 -3.17 17.11
C GLU A 168 -15.71 -3.43 15.69
N ILE A 169 -14.85 -3.99 14.83
CA ILE A 169 -15.24 -4.45 13.49
C ILE A 169 -16.28 -5.57 13.60
N LEU A 170 -16.07 -6.58 14.45
CA LEU A 170 -17.03 -7.67 14.64
C LEU A 170 -18.37 -7.19 15.21
N ALA A 171 -18.33 -6.26 16.17
CA ALA A 171 -19.53 -5.65 16.74
C ALA A 171 -20.31 -4.90 15.66
N SER A 172 -19.62 -4.05 14.88
CA SER A 172 -20.23 -3.30 13.79
C SER A 172 -20.84 -4.20 12.71
N LEU A 173 -20.14 -5.28 12.34
CA LEU A 173 -20.66 -6.26 11.38
C LEU A 173 -21.87 -7.04 11.92
N SER A 174 -21.95 -7.24 13.24
CA SER A 174 -23.11 -7.88 13.88
C SER A 174 -24.30 -6.93 13.90
N GLU A 175 -24.09 -5.67 14.30
CA GLU A 175 -25.12 -4.63 14.28
C GLU A 175 -25.70 -4.44 12.88
N LEU A 176 -24.85 -4.33 11.85
CA LEU A 176 -25.28 -4.19 10.46
C LEU A 176 -25.99 -5.44 9.91
N ALA A 177 -25.71 -6.63 10.45
CA ALA A 177 -26.38 -7.87 10.07
C ALA A 177 -27.75 -8.05 10.74
N GLU A 178 -27.94 -7.46 11.91
CA GLU A 178 -29.13 -7.66 12.76
C GLU A 178 -30.07 -6.44 12.75
N SER A 179 -29.61 -5.29 12.25
CA SER A 179 -30.39 -4.05 12.13
C SER A 179 -31.51 -4.16 11.09
N SER A 180 -32.74 -3.88 11.51
CA SER A 180 -33.93 -3.79 10.64
C SER A 180 -33.87 -2.63 9.64
N LEU A 181 -32.97 -1.66 9.85
CA LEU A 181 -32.76 -0.50 8.97
C LEU A 181 -31.78 -0.79 7.83
N SER A 182 -31.14 -1.96 7.83
CA SER A 182 -30.16 -2.35 6.81
C SER A 182 -30.85 -3.01 5.62
N ASP A 183 -30.41 -2.67 4.41
CA ASP A 183 -30.90 -3.32 3.20
C ASP A 183 -30.36 -4.76 3.09
N GLY A 184 -31.10 -5.64 2.39
CA GLY A 184 -30.74 -7.07 2.30
C GLY A 184 -29.34 -7.34 1.76
N LYS A 185 -28.80 -6.46 0.90
CA LYS A 185 -27.42 -6.55 0.41
C LYS A 185 -26.42 -6.22 1.51
N THR A 186 -26.65 -5.18 2.30
CA THR A 186 -25.81 -4.86 3.47
C THR A 186 -25.79 -5.99 4.48
N VAL A 187 -26.96 -6.56 4.82
CA VAL A 187 -27.07 -7.69 5.75
C VAL A 187 -26.27 -8.90 5.24
N THR A 188 -26.45 -9.26 3.97
CA THR A 188 -25.76 -10.41 3.37
C THR A 188 -24.24 -10.24 3.37
N VAL A 189 -23.75 -9.06 2.98
CA VAL A 189 -22.32 -8.76 2.95
C VAL A 189 -21.73 -8.70 4.37
N ALA A 190 -22.44 -8.10 5.33
CA ALA A 190 -22.04 -8.06 6.73
C ALA A 190 -21.91 -9.46 7.33
N LEU A 191 -22.89 -10.35 7.09
CA LEU A 191 -22.84 -11.75 7.50
C LEU A 191 -21.66 -12.50 6.90
N GLY A 192 -21.41 -12.31 5.59
CA GLY A 192 -20.29 -12.94 4.90
C GLY A 192 -18.93 -12.48 5.44
N LEU A 193 -18.76 -11.16 5.66
CA LEU A 193 -17.56 -10.58 6.25
C LEU A 193 -17.35 -11.03 7.70
N ARG A 194 -18.41 -11.02 8.51
CA ARG A 194 -18.39 -11.49 9.90
C ARG A 194 -17.95 -12.94 9.98
N LYS A 195 -18.50 -13.81 9.11
CA LYS A 195 -18.10 -15.22 9.04
C LYS A 195 -16.62 -15.38 8.69
N ARG A 196 -16.11 -14.64 7.70
CA ARG A 196 -14.68 -14.66 7.33
C ARG A 196 -13.79 -14.20 8.48
N MET A 197 -14.15 -13.12 9.16
CA MET A 197 -13.42 -12.60 10.33
C MET A 197 -13.47 -13.53 11.54
N LYS A 198 -14.47 -14.40 11.66
CA LYS A 198 -14.50 -15.43 12.71
C LYS A 198 -13.72 -16.71 12.36
N ASN A 199 -13.03 -16.76 11.22
CA ASN A 199 -12.23 -17.92 10.86
C ASN A 199 -10.78 -17.78 11.36
N ILE A 200 -10.29 -18.76 12.12
CA ILE A 200 -8.93 -18.75 12.69
C ILE A 200 -7.83 -18.62 11.62
N ARG A 201 -8.05 -19.14 10.40
CA ARG A 201 -7.07 -19.03 9.30
C ARG A 201 -6.84 -17.59 8.90
N VAL A 202 -7.89 -16.75 8.94
CA VAL A 202 -7.78 -15.31 8.66
C VAL A 202 -6.93 -14.62 9.72
N ILE A 203 -7.10 -14.97 11.00
CA ILE A 203 -6.29 -14.44 12.11
C ILE A 203 -4.82 -14.85 11.94
N ILE A 204 -4.55 -16.13 11.66
CA ILE A 204 -3.21 -16.66 11.40
C ILE A 204 -2.56 -15.92 10.22
N SER A 205 -3.28 -15.74 9.11
CA SER A 205 -2.77 -15.01 7.95
C SER A 205 -2.43 -13.56 8.29
N MET A 206 -3.26 -12.86 9.08
CA MET A 206 -2.94 -11.49 9.53
C MET A 206 -1.71 -11.45 10.44
N LYS A 207 -1.54 -12.45 11.31
CA LYS A 207 -0.34 -12.59 12.16
C LYS A 207 0.93 -12.84 11.35
N ILE A 208 0.85 -13.68 10.31
CA ILE A 208 1.97 -13.89 9.37
C ILE A 208 2.31 -12.59 8.63
N LEU A 209 1.30 -11.89 8.11
CA LEU A 209 1.52 -10.60 7.46
C LEU A 209 2.17 -9.59 8.41
N LYS A 210 1.71 -9.52 9.66
CA LYS A 210 2.32 -8.66 10.68
C LYS A 210 3.77 -9.04 10.98
N LEU A 211 4.09 -10.33 11.06
CA LEU A 211 5.47 -10.79 11.21
C LEU A 211 6.35 -10.31 10.05
N VAL A 212 5.88 -10.49 8.81
CA VAL A 212 6.59 -10.02 7.62
C VAL A 212 6.80 -8.49 7.67
N TYR A 213 5.75 -7.72 7.93
CA TYR A 213 5.82 -6.26 8.02
C TYR A 213 6.69 -5.75 9.16
N ASN A 214 6.79 -6.45 10.28
CA ASN A 214 7.70 -6.08 11.35
C ASN A 214 9.18 -6.18 10.91
N ILE A 215 9.50 -7.10 9.99
CA ILE A 215 10.86 -7.29 9.47
C ILE A 215 11.15 -6.29 8.34
N ILE A 216 10.27 -6.21 7.34
CA ILE A 216 10.50 -5.34 6.17
C ILE A 216 10.20 -3.87 6.46
N GLY A 217 9.34 -3.59 7.45
CA GLY A 217 8.87 -2.27 7.87
C GLY A 217 9.97 -1.25 8.07
N PRO A 218 10.89 -1.50 9.02
CA PRO A 218 12.02 -0.61 9.27
C PRO A 218 12.94 -0.46 8.05
N VAL A 219 13.15 -1.54 7.30
CA VAL A 219 14.09 -1.59 6.17
C VAL A 219 13.63 -0.71 5.03
N TYR A 220 12.38 -0.85 4.56
CA TYR A 220 11.90 -0.01 3.46
C TYR A 220 11.80 1.47 3.89
N LYS A 221 11.47 1.77 5.16
CA LYS A 221 11.43 3.16 5.69
C LYS A 221 12.82 3.78 5.66
N ALA A 222 13.83 3.02 6.11
CA ALA A 222 15.21 3.47 6.12
C ALA A 222 15.76 3.64 4.71
N VAL A 223 15.53 2.68 3.80
CA VAL A 223 15.99 2.74 2.40
C VAL A 223 15.32 3.86 1.60
N GLN A 224 14.09 4.25 1.96
CA GLN A 224 13.41 5.40 1.37
C GLN A 224 13.87 6.74 1.95
N CYS A 225 14.68 6.75 3.03
CA CYS A 225 15.17 7.98 3.63
C CYS A 225 16.12 8.73 2.69
N ILE A 226 16.10 10.06 2.78
CA ILE A 226 17.02 10.93 2.05
C ILE A 226 18.48 10.77 2.47
N SER A 227 18.71 10.44 3.74
CA SER A 227 20.04 10.40 4.36
C SER A 227 20.74 9.06 4.21
N ILE A 228 20.10 8.05 3.65
CA ILE A 228 20.69 6.73 3.55
C ILE A 228 21.72 6.66 2.43
N ASP A 229 22.89 6.09 2.74
CA ASP A 229 23.91 5.76 1.76
C ASP A 229 23.79 4.29 1.29
N MET A 230 24.46 3.96 0.19
CA MET A 230 24.37 2.63 -0.43
C MET A 230 24.98 1.51 0.41
N ALA A 231 25.99 1.79 1.25
CA ALA A 231 26.59 0.80 2.12
C ALA A 231 25.62 0.44 3.25
N SER A 232 25.08 1.44 3.94
CA SER A 232 24.05 1.25 4.97
C SER A 232 22.81 0.54 4.42
N ALA A 233 22.35 0.92 3.22
CA ALA A 233 21.23 0.24 2.57
C ALA A 233 21.52 -1.25 2.31
N THR A 234 22.75 -1.58 1.92
CA THR A 234 23.18 -2.96 1.68
C THR A 234 23.20 -3.78 2.97
N GLU A 235 23.69 -3.20 4.07
CA GLU A 235 23.69 -3.85 5.39
C GLU A 235 22.27 -4.12 5.87
N LEU A 236 21.37 -3.13 5.81
CA LEU A 236 19.97 -3.30 6.19
C LEU A 236 19.26 -4.41 5.41
N ILE A 237 19.53 -4.51 4.10
CA ILE A 237 18.97 -5.58 3.26
C ILE A 237 19.55 -6.95 3.65
N LYS A 238 20.86 -7.04 3.92
CA LYS A 238 21.49 -8.28 4.39
C LYS A 238 20.91 -8.73 5.73
N ASP A 239 20.71 -7.80 6.66
CA ASP A 239 20.08 -8.09 7.95
C ASP A 239 18.63 -8.54 7.79
N CYS A 240 17.89 -7.91 6.88
CA CYS A 240 16.53 -8.34 6.53
C CYS A 240 16.49 -9.79 6.03
N ILE A 241 17.38 -10.14 5.10
CA ILE A 241 17.53 -11.51 4.59
C ILE A 241 17.87 -12.47 5.73
N HIS A 242 18.83 -12.08 6.57
CA HIS A 242 19.25 -12.89 7.71
C HIS A 242 18.10 -13.18 8.69
N GLN A 243 17.22 -12.20 8.95
CA GLN A 243 16.03 -12.40 9.79
C GLN A 243 15.06 -13.42 9.17
N PHE A 244 14.82 -13.36 7.86
CA PHE A 244 14.01 -14.37 7.18
C PHE A 244 14.66 -15.75 7.19
N ASP A 245 15.99 -15.83 7.13
CA ASP A 245 16.72 -17.09 7.23
C ASP A 245 16.60 -17.73 8.61
N ILE A 246 16.60 -16.93 9.68
CA ILE A 246 16.34 -17.40 11.05
C ILE A 246 14.93 -17.99 11.12
N ILE A 247 13.92 -17.31 10.58
CA ILE A 247 12.54 -17.79 10.56
C ILE A 247 12.44 -19.10 9.78
N ARG A 248 13.07 -19.17 8.61
CA ARG A 248 13.08 -20.36 7.76
C ARG A 248 13.76 -21.56 8.44
N ARG A 249 14.88 -21.34 9.12
CA ARG A 249 15.58 -22.39 9.88
C ARG A 249 14.78 -22.88 11.09
N ASN A 250 13.97 -22.00 11.69
CA ASN A 250 13.13 -22.31 12.85
C ASN A 250 11.64 -22.42 12.50
N ALA A 251 11.30 -22.80 11.26
CA ALA A 251 9.95 -22.69 10.71
C ALA A 251 8.89 -23.37 11.58
N ASP A 252 9.17 -24.57 12.09
CA ASP A 252 8.25 -25.31 12.95
C ASP A 252 7.97 -24.60 14.27
N LEU A 253 9.00 -24.04 14.90
CA LEU A 253 8.85 -23.30 16.14
C LEU A 253 8.09 -21.99 15.90
N THR A 254 8.47 -21.25 14.85
CA THR A 254 7.77 -20.02 14.46
C THR A 254 6.30 -20.29 14.14
N TRP A 255 6.00 -21.39 13.43
CA TRP A 255 4.63 -21.80 13.14
C TRP A 255 3.84 -22.13 14.41
N LYS A 256 4.44 -22.87 15.36
CA LYS A 256 3.83 -23.18 16.66
C LYS A 256 3.50 -21.91 17.44
N THR A 257 4.42 -20.94 17.48
CA THR A 257 4.21 -19.64 18.14
C THR A 257 3.10 -18.83 17.48
N ILE A 258 3.09 -18.75 16.14
CA ILE A 258 2.01 -18.05 15.41
C ILE A 258 0.66 -18.71 15.70
N CYS A 259 0.59 -20.04 15.70
CA CYS A 259 -0.63 -20.76 15.99
C CYS A 259 -1.11 -20.53 17.43
N SER A 260 -0.23 -20.62 18.43
CA SER A 260 -0.60 -20.41 19.83
C SER A 260 -1.09 -18.98 20.07
N GLU A 261 -0.37 -17.97 19.56
CA GLU A 261 -0.79 -16.57 19.63
C GLU A 261 -2.13 -16.32 18.93
N SER A 262 -2.34 -16.93 17.76
CA SER A 262 -3.57 -16.77 16.99
C SER A 262 -4.76 -17.38 17.72
N LYS A 263 -4.59 -18.54 18.37
CA LYS A 263 -5.61 -19.17 19.19
C LYS A 263 -5.94 -18.32 20.41
N SER A 264 -4.93 -17.83 21.14
CA SER A 264 -5.14 -16.92 22.27
C SER A 264 -5.86 -15.64 21.84
N PHE A 265 -5.48 -15.07 20.70
CA PHE A 265 -6.14 -13.90 20.13
C PHE A 265 -7.60 -14.18 19.76
N ALA A 266 -7.89 -15.34 19.15
CA ALA A 266 -9.25 -15.75 18.82
C ALA A 266 -10.12 -15.91 20.07
N THR A 267 -9.62 -16.59 21.10
CA THR A 267 -10.32 -16.74 22.38
C THR A 267 -10.62 -15.38 23.02
N ALA A 268 -9.65 -14.46 23.02
CA ALA A 268 -9.85 -13.10 23.55
C ALA A 268 -10.96 -12.31 22.81
N HIS A 269 -11.23 -12.65 21.55
CA HIS A 269 -12.27 -12.04 20.72
C HIS A 269 -13.53 -12.91 20.60
N SER A 270 -13.70 -13.92 21.46
CA SER A 270 -14.85 -14.84 21.44
C SER A 270 -15.03 -15.57 20.10
N ILE A 271 -13.92 -16.00 19.50
CA ILE A 271 -13.87 -16.77 18.24
C ILE A 271 -13.38 -18.18 18.55
N SER A 272 -13.95 -19.17 17.85
CA SER A 272 -13.46 -20.55 17.96
C SER A 272 -11.99 -20.63 17.54
N PRO A 273 -11.10 -21.16 18.39
CA PRO A 273 -9.68 -21.32 18.07
C PRO A 273 -9.42 -22.52 17.16
N ASP A 274 -10.45 -23.30 16.85
CA ASP A 274 -10.33 -24.53 16.08
C ASP A 274 -10.37 -24.25 14.58
N PHE A 275 -9.66 -25.09 13.83
CA PHE A 275 -9.73 -25.04 12.38
C PHE A 275 -11.06 -25.64 11.94
N ASP A 276 -11.85 -24.83 11.23
CA ASP A 276 -13.04 -25.33 10.53
C ASP A 276 -12.66 -26.55 9.68
N PHE A 277 -13.41 -27.65 9.86
CA PHE A 277 -13.25 -28.86 9.07
C PHE A 277 -13.69 -28.54 7.63
N GLU A 278 -12.75 -28.60 6.67
CA GLU A 278 -13.11 -28.39 5.27
C GLU A 278 -13.88 -29.61 4.76
N ARG A 279 -15.18 -29.44 4.52
CA ARG A 279 -15.94 -30.40 3.71
C ARG A 279 -15.32 -30.40 2.32
N ARG A 280 -14.54 -31.44 1.96
CA ARG A 280 -14.05 -31.62 0.59
C ARG A 280 -15.23 -31.50 -0.35
N ARG A 281 -15.25 -30.46 -1.18
CA ARG A 281 -16.29 -30.30 -2.19
C ARG A 281 -16.06 -31.40 -3.22
N THR A 282 -16.80 -32.49 -3.12
CA THR A 282 -16.81 -33.52 -4.15
C THR A 282 -17.19 -32.83 -5.45
N LYS A 283 -16.26 -32.76 -6.42
CA LYS A 283 -16.60 -32.26 -7.75
C LYS A 283 -17.76 -33.13 -8.24
N LYS A 284 -18.93 -32.54 -8.52
CA LYS A 284 -19.98 -33.24 -9.26
C LYS A 284 -19.32 -33.70 -10.57
N LYS A 285 -19.16 -35.00 -10.78
CA LYS A 285 -18.79 -35.52 -12.10
C LYS A 285 -19.87 -35.05 -13.07
N CYS A 286 -19.49 -34.22 -14.02
CA CYS A 286 -20.35 -33.92 -15.15
C CYS A 286 -20.38 -35.19 -16.00
N LEU A 287 -21.49 -35.93 -15.99
CA LEU A 287 -21.72 -37.01 -16.95
C LEU A 287 -21.83 -36.34 -18.31
N MET A 288 -20.77 -36.42 -19.12
CA MET A 288 -20.87 -36.09 -20.53
C MET A 288 -21.69 -37.20 -21.18
N ASN A 289 -22.91 -36.89 -21.60
CA ASN A 289 -23.64 -37.72 -22.55
C ASN A 289 -22.88 -37.64 -23.88
N VAL A 290 -22.03 -38.63 -24.15
CA VAL A 290 -21.45 -38.84 -25.47
C VAL A 290 -22.57 -39.43 -26.34
N ALA A 291 -23.25 -38.55 -27.08
CA ALA A 291 -24.12 -38.98 -28.17
C ALA A 291 -23.23 -39.66 -29.23
N ALA A 292 -23.41 -40.97 -29.40
CA ALA A 292 -22.75 -41.74 -30.45
C ALA A 292 -23.13 -41.16 -31.83
N THR A 293 -22.17 -40.51 -32.49
CA THR A 293 -22.28 -40.16 -33.90
C THR A 293 -21.67 -41.31 -34.67
N ASN A 294 -22.51 -42.25 -35.12
CA ASN A 294 -22.13 -43.21 -36.14
C ASN A 294 -22.04 -42.46 -37.47
N VAL A 295 -20.82 -42.20 -37.94
CA VAL A 295 -20.54 -41.95 -39.36
C VAL A 295 -19.71 -43.14 -39.81
N GLN A 296 -20.37 -44.11 -40.46
CA GLN A 296 -19.68 -45.12 -41.26
C GLN A 296 -19.13 -44.43 -42.50
N LEU A 297 -17.81 -44.49 -42.65
CA LEU A 297 -17.16 -44.42 -43.94
C LEU A 297 -17.29 -45.82 -44.55
N ASP A 298 -18.03 -45.91 -45.66
CA ASP A 298 -17.77 -46.75 -46.84
C ASP A 298 -18.69 -46.28 -47.97
#